data_AF-A0A497BL20-F1
#
_entry.id   AF-A0A497BL20-F1
#
_cell.length_a   1.000
_cell.length_b   1.000
_cell.length_c   1.000
_cell.angle_alpha   90.00
_cell.angle_beta   90.00
_cell.angle_gamma   90.00
#
_symmetry.space_group_name_H-M   'P 1'
#
loop_
_entity.id
_entity.type
_entity.pdbx_description
1 polymer ?
#
loop_
_entity_poly.entity_id
_entity_poly.type
_entity_poly.pdbx_seq_one_letter_code
_entity_poly.pdbx_strand_id
1 'polypeptide(L)'
;MAPRIQVADVPIPTALTYPPRFIHDEHDKVVGVVLSQNDYRLFLRVLAAHADWEKLPLYLQDAIDNVLADEALAESGEPQPLRDLLTLE
;
A
#
# COMPACT_ATOMS: atom_id res chain seq x y z
N MET A 1 -0.13 -19.99 13.89
CA MET A 1 -1.36 -19.31 13.46
C MET A 1 -1.01 -17.83 13.36
N ALA A 2 -0.55 -17.39 12.18
CA ALA A 2 -0.17 -15.99 11.97
C ALA A 2 -1.45 -15.14 11.92
N PRO A 3 -1.46 -13.92 12.51
CA PRO A 3 -2.62 -13.06 12.47
C PRO A 3 -2.88 -12.65 11.02
N ARG A 4 -4.08 -12.94 10.51
CA ARG A 4 -4.60 -12.31 9.30
C ARG A 4 -4.70 -10.82 9.57
N ILE A 5 -3.79 -10.02 9.03
CA ILE A 5 -3.99 -8.59 8.99
C ILE A 5 -5.14 -8.38 8.02
N GLN A 6 -6.34 -8.10 8.55
CA GLN A 6 -7.40 -7.59 7.71
C GLN A 6 -6.94 -6.21 7.24
N VAL A 7 -7.20 -5.89 5.98
CA VAL A 7 -6.87 -4.58 5.37
C VAL A 7 -7.38 -3.41 6.25
N ALA A 8 -8.44 -3.64 7.02
CA ALA A 8 -9.02 -2.68 7.97
C ALA A 8 -8.17 -2.36 9.22
N ASP A 9 -7.14 -3.15 9.54
CA ASP A 9 -6.31 -3.00 10.75
C ASP A 9 -4.91 -2.41 10.47
N VAL A 10 -4.66 -1.85 9.28
CA VAL A 10 -3.37 -1.20 8.98
C VAL A 10 -3.24 0.07 9.84
N PRO A 11 -2.31 0.14 10.82
CA PRO A 11 -2.18 1.32 11.65
C PRO A 11 -1.61 2.47 10.83
N ILE A 12 -2.23 3.64 10.93
CA ILE A 12 -1.71 4.86 10.29
C ILE A 12 -0.41 5.23 11.01
N PRO A 13 0.75 5.24 10.32
CA PRO A 13 2.00 5.64 10.93
C PRO A 13 1.95 7.10 11.36
N THR A 14 2.29 7.35 12.62
CA THR A 14 2.36 8.71 13.18
C THR A 14 3.73 9.36 12.98
N ALA A 15 4.72 8.60 12.52
CA ALA A 15 6.06 9.08 12.21
C ALA A 15 6.68 8.32 11.03
N LEU A 16 7.54 9.01 10.28
CA LEU A 16 8.35 8.42 9.22
C LEU A 16 9.67 7.90 9.79
N THR A 17 10.20 6.83 9.20
CA THR A 17 11.48 6.25 9.59
C THR A 17 12.64 7.22 9.33
N TYR A 18 12.55 7.95 8.21
CA TYR A 18 13.53 8.97 7.82
C TYR A 18 12.82 10.30 7.50
N PRO A 19 13.49 11.44 7.71
CA PRO A 19 12.93 12.72 7.33
C PRO A 19 12.71 12.76 5.80
N PRO A 20 11.50 13.14 5.34
CA PRO A 20 11.19 13.21 3.92
C PRO A 20 11.98 14.34 3.25
N ARG A 21 12.31 14.16 1.97
CA ARG A 21 12.88 15.25 1.16
C ARG A 21 11.81 15.83 0.27
N PHE A 22 11.69 17.15 0.26
CA PHE A 22 10.69 17.84 -0.56
C PHE A 22 11.31 18.28 -1.89
N ILE A 23 10.57 18.05 -2.97
CA ILE A 23 10.92 18.51 -4.31
C ILE A 23 10.20 19.84 -4.53
N HIS A 24 10.95 20.87 -4.89
CA HIS A 24 10.43 22.20 -5.16
C HIS A 24 10.51 22.51 -6.65
N ASP A 25 9.56 23.28 -7.18
CA ASP A 25 9.62 23.84 -8.53
C ASP A 25 10.49 25.11 -8.59
N GLU A 26 10.55 25.75 -9.76
CA GLU A 26 11.29 27.00 -9.98
C GLU A 26 10.75 28.22 -9.18
N HIS A 27 9.54 28.11 -8.63
CA HIS A 27 8.88 29.12 -7.81
C HIS A 27 8.89 28.78 -6.31
N ASP A 28 9.75 27.84 -5.89
CA ASP A 28 9.87 27.35 -4.51
C ASP A 28 8.59 26.69 -3.95
N LYS A 29 7.71 26.19 -4.83
CA LYS A 29 6.52 25.44 -4.42
C LYS A 29 6.82 23.96 -4.32
N VAL A 30 6.33 23.33 -3.25
CA VAL A 30 6.44 21.88 -3.07
C VAL A 30 5.59 21.16 -4.12
N VAL A 31 6.24 20.39 -5.00
CA VAL A 31 5.60 19.59 -6.05
C VAL A 31 5.71 18.10 -5.83
N GLY A 32 6.52 17.67 -4.86
CA GLY A 32 6.67 16.25 -4.56
C GLY A 32 7.40 15.98 -3.25
N VAL A 33 7.38 14.72 -2.85
CA VAL A 33 8.08 14.23 -1.68
C VAL A 33 8.81 12.93 -2.02
N VAL A 34 10.05 12.82 -1.56
CA VAL A 34 10.84 11.61 -1.63
C VAL A 34 10.81 10.95 -0.26
N LEU A 35 10.31 9.72 -0.22
CA LEU A 35 10.22 8.89 0.95
C LEU A 35 11.26 7.76 0.88
N SER A 36 11.59 7.17 2.03
CA SER A 36 12.29 5.89 2.03
C SER A 36 11.40 4.81 1.40
N GLN A 37 12.00 3.75 0.86
CA GLN A 37 11.25 2.64 0.27
C GLN A 37 10.26 2.03 1.28
N ASN A 38 10.65 1.90 2.54
CA ASN A 38 9.82 1.34 3.59
C ASN A 38 8.62 2.25 3.91
N ASP A 39 8.87 3.54 4.07
CA ASP A 39 7.80 4.51 4.34
C ASP A 39 6.84 4.63 3.15
N TYR A 40 7.35 4.54 1.92
CA TYR A 40 6.52 4.52 0.71
C TYR A 40 5.64 3.27 0.63
N ARG A 41 6.19 2.08 0.91
CA ARG A 41 5.38 0.84 0.97
C ARG A 41 4.30 0.91 2.04
N LEU A 42 4.64 1.46 3.22
CA LEU A 42 3.66 1.66 4.28
C LEU A 42 2.55 2.64 3.87
N PHE A 43 2.90 3.72 3.19
CA PHE A 43 1.93 4.64 2.62
C PHE A 43 0.99 3.96 1.63
N LEU A 44 1.51 3.11 0.73
CA LEU A 44 0.67 2.35 -0.22
C LEU A 44 -0.30 1.40 0.51
N ARG A 45 0.12 0.76 1.60
CA ARG A 45 -0.76 -0.08 2.43
C ARG A 45 -1.89 0.74 3.07
N VAL A 46 -1.58 1.92 3.59
CA VAL A 46 -2.57 2.83 4.16
C VAL A 46 -3.56 3.30 3.08
N LEU A 47 -3.08 3.61 1.87
CA LEU A 47 -3.94 3.94 0.75
C LEU A 47 -4.86 2.77 0.37
N ALA A 48 -4.33 1.55 0.25
CA ALA A 48 -5.11 0.37 -0.07
C ALA A 48 -6.24 0.12 0.95
N ALA A 49 -6.01 0.47 2.21
CA ALA A 49 -6.97 0.28 3.29
C ALA A 49 -8.05 1.36 3.39
N HIS A 50 -7.74 2.60 3.00
CA HIS A 50 -8.59 3.75 3.32
C HIS A 50 -9.02 4.57 2.10
N ALA A 51 -8.40 4.39 0.95
CA ALA A 51 -8.74 5.13 -0.25
C ALA A 51 -9.84 4.43 -1.06
N ASP A 52 -10.68 5.23 -1.70
CA ASP A 52 -11.62 4.77 -2.70
C ASP A 52 -10.86 4.41 -3.98
N TRP A 53 -10.82 3.11 -4.31
CA TRP A 53 -10.02 2.56 -5.40
C TRP A 53 -10.26 3.28 -6.73
N GLU A 54 -11.52 3.53 -7.08
CA GLU A 54 -11.94 4.17 -8.34
C GLU A 54 -11.49 5.63 -8.45
N LYS A 55 -11.11 6.27 -7.34
CA LYS A 55 -10.63 7.66 -7.31
C LYS A 55 -9.11 7.77 -7.27
N LEU A 56 -8.41 6.66 -7.10
CA LEU A 56 -6.96 6.67 -7.12
C LEU A 56 -6.44 6.90 -8.55
N PRO A 57 -5.42 7.74 -8.74
CA PRO A 57 -4.65 7.78 -9.96
C PRO A 57 -4.12 6.40 -10.35
N LEU A 58 -4.12 6.09 -11.66
CA LEU A 58 -3.73 4.77 -12.18
C LEU A 58 -2.36 4.30 -11.67
N TYR A 59 -1.37 5.19 -11.62
CA TYR A 59 -0.03 4.84 -11.14
C TYR A 59 -0.01 4.41 -9.66
N LEU A 60 -0.97 4.85 -8.84
CA LEU A 60 -1.10 4.40 -7.45
C LEU A 60 -1.84 3.07 -7.35
N GLN A 61 -2.83 2.83 -8.20
CA GLN A 61 -3.49 1.53 -8.31
C GLN A 61 -2.46 0.45 -8.66
N ASP A 62 -1.68 0.67 -9.72
CA ASP A 62 -0.61 -0.24 -10.14
C ASP A 62 0.43 -0.46 -9.03
N ALA A 63 0.81 0.61 -8.32
CA ALA A 63 1.77 0.50 -7.23
C ALA A 63 1.23 -0.31 -6.04
N ILE A 64 -0.05 -0.14 -5.69
CA ILE A 64 -0.72 -0.91 -4.64
C ILE A 64 -0.81 -2.38 -5.06
N ASP A 65 -1.25 -2.68 -6.28
CA ASP A 65 -1.36 -4.05 -6.79
C ASP A 65 -0.02 -4.79 -6.70
N ASN A 66 1.08 -4.13 -7.08
CA ASN A 66 2.41 -4.73 -6.96
C ASN A 66 2.80 -5.03 -5.50
N VAL A 67 2.46 -4.14 -4.57
CA VAL A 67 2.72 -4.36 -3.13
C VAL A 67 1.89 -5.55 -2.61
N LEU A 68 0.61 -5.63 -2.98
CA LEU A 68 -0.26 -6.73 -2.56
C LEU A 68 0.17 -8.07 -3.18
N ALA A 69 0.61 -8.07 -4.44
CA ALA A 69 1.16 -9.25 -5.09
C ALA A 69 2.45 -9.74 -4.40
N ASP A 70 3.39 -8.83 -4.10
CA ASP A 70 4.60 -9.14 -3.34
C ASP A 70 4.25 -9.77 -1.98
N GLU A 71 3.23 -9.25 -1.29
CA GLU A 71 2.78 -9.75 0.01
C GLU A 71 2.15 -11.13 -0.08
N ALA A 72 1.29 -11.36 -1.09
CA ALA A 72 0.70 -12.66 -1.34
C ALA A 72 1.75 -13.72 -1.68
N LEU A 73 2.82 -13.34 -2.40
CA LEU A 73 3.95 -14.22 -2.68
C LEU A 73 4.80 -14.51 -1.45
N ALA A 74 4.93 -13.55 -0.54
CA ALA A 74 5.66 -13.71 0.71
C ALA A 74 4.87 -14.52 1.76
N GLU A 75 3.54 -14.57 1.64
CA GLU A 75 2.70 -15.37 2.49
C GLU A 75 2.98 -16.87 2.24
N SER A 76 3.47 -17.57 3.26
CA SER A 76 3.79 -19.01 3.18
C SER A 76 2.54 -19.91 3.22
N GLY A 77 1.41 -19.43 2.70
CA GLY A 77 0.15 -20.14 2.63
C GLY A 77 0.00 -20.92 1.34
N GLU A 78 -0.78 -22.00 1.37
CA GLU A 78 -1.18 -22.69 0.14
C GLU A 78 -2.08 -21.75 -0.70
N PRO A 79 -1.78 -21.52 -1.98
CA PRO A 79 -2.60 -20.70 -2.85
C PRO A 79 -4.02 -21.27 -2.93
N GLN A 80 -5.02 -20.45 -2.65
CA GLN A 80 -6.42 -20.84 -2.79
C GLN A 80 -6.97 -20.35 -4.13
N PRO A 81 -7.56 -21.23 -4.94
CA PRO A 81 -8.14 -20.81 -6.20
C PRO A 81 -9.40 -19.97 -5.95
N LEU A 82 -9.52 -18.84 -6.65
CA LEU A 82 -10.60 -17.87 -6.49
C LEU A 82 -12.00 -18.50 -6.57
N ARG A 83 -12.17 -19.52 -7.43
CA ARG A 83 -13.45 -20.23 -7.61
C ARG A 83 -13.98 -20.86 -6.32
N ASP A 84 -13.09 -21.38 -5.48
CA ASP A 84 -13.46 -22.08 -4.25
C ASP A 84 -13.88 -21.08 -3.16
N LEU A 85 -13.33 -19.86 -3.21
CA LEU A 85 -13.67 -18.75 -2.31
C LEU A 85 -15.02 -18.13 -2.65
N LEU A 86 -15.38 -18.07 -3.94
CA LEU A 86 -16.65 -17.50 -4.41
C LEU A 86 -17.85 -18.43 -4.23
N THR A 87 -17.62 -19.73 -3.98
CA THR A 87 -18.68 -20.71 -3.70
C THR A 87 -19.05 -20.82 -2.23
N LEU A 88 -18.39 -20.06 -1.35
CA LEU A 88 -18.60 -20.04 0.10
C LEU A 88 -19.69 -19.04 0.57
N GLU A 89 -20.52 -18.53 -0.35
CA GLU A 89 -21.68 -17.67 -0.04
C GLU A 89 -22.92 -18.45 0.44
#